data_AF-A0A6G3DAB0-F1
#
_entry.id   AF-A0A6G3DAB0-F1
#
_cell.length_a   1.000
_cell.length_b   1.000
_cell.length_c   1.000
_cell.angle_alpha   90.00
_cell.angle_beta   90.00
_cell.angle_gamma   90.00
#
_symmetry.space_group_name_H-M   'P 1'
#
loop_
_entity.id
_entity.type
_entity.pdbx_description
1 polymer ?
#
loop_
_entity_poly.entity_id
_entity_poly.type
_entity_poly.pdbx_seq_one_letter_code
_entity_poly.pdbx_strand_id
1 'polypeptide(L)'
;MTHRISRVRGTAARTNTPDDHARSGPDPQISPAPGTRAVRAALGENGYRHLDDQRQQRGTALGELAALVRNTAREADRLHGKLRRHAARVRECLDDTLNPHLDAAFVPVTGLLASTGHTTDLHAARFAQQMNQLTLVLESYQAALRHNASVTDRS
;
A
#
# COMPACT_ATOMS: atom_id res chain seq x y z
N MET A 1 6.38 66.40 -25.35
CA MET A 1 7.29 65.72 -24.41
C MET A 1 6.67 64.39 -24.01
N THR A 2 7.48 63.35 -24.09
CA THR A 2 7.27 61.90 -23.85
C THR A 2 7.10 61.59 -22.34
N HIS A 3 6.59 60.46 -21.82
CA HIS A 3 6.86 59.04 -22.11
C HIS A 3 5.74 58.08 -21.61
N ARG A 4 5.67 56.91 -22.25
CA ARG A 4 4.93 55.66 -21.92
C ARG A 4 5.51 54.92 -20.70
N ILE A 5 4.67 54.14 -19.97
CA ILE A 5 4.93 52.76 -19.45
C ILE A 5 3.57 52.04 -19.28
N SER A 6 3.12 51.18 -20.21
CA SER A 6 3.19 49.70 -20.26
C SER A 6 2.18 48.89 -19.42
N ARG A 7 1.37 48.11 -20.16
CA ARG A 7 0.53 46.94 -19.83
C ARG A 7 1.03 46.05 -18.68
N VAL A 8 0.09 45.47 -17.90
CA VAL A 8 -0.19 44.01 -17.86
C VAL A 8 -1.68 43.77 -17.55
N ARG A 9 -2.22 42.73 -18.18
CA ARG A 9 -3.61 42.27 -18.30
C ARG A 9 -3.76 40.96 -17.49
N GLY A 10 -4.90 40.74 -16.83
CA GLY A 10 -5.32 39.41 -16.34
C GLY A 10 -6.17 39.50 -15.07
N THR A 11 -7.49 39.76 -15.15
CA THR A 11 -8.58 38.77 -15.13
C THR A 11 -8.54 37.75 -13.98
N ALA A 12 -9.38 38.02 -12.97
CA ALA A 12 -10.17 37.10 -12.14
C ALA A 12 -9.50 35.85 -11.54
N ALA A 13 -9.24 35.89 -10.23
CA ALA A 13 -9.15 34.70 -9.39
C ALA A 13 -10.24 34.79 -8.31
N ARG A 14 -11.31 34.02 -8.52
CA ARG A 14 -12.38 33.73 -7.57
C ARG A 14 -11.80 33.01 -6.35
N THR A 15 -12.25 33.43 -5.18
CA THR A 15 -12.60 32.64 -4.00
C THR A 15 -11.92 31.26 -3.89
N ASN A 16 -10.84 31.18 -3.11
CA ASN A 16 -10.31 29.91 -2.61
C ASN A 16 -11.24 29.37 -1.51
N THR A 17 -12.28 28.68 -1.91
CA THR A 17 -12.92 27.65 -1.08
C THR A 17 -11.96 26.45 -1.01
N PRO A 18 -11.69 25.85 0.15
CA PRO A 18 -10.92 24.60 0.19
C PRO A 18 -11.69 23.54 -0.58
N ASP A 19 -11.05 22.96 -1.59
CA ASP A 19 -11.62 21.90 -2.41
C ASP A 19 -12.00 20.71 -1.54
N ASP A 20 -13.30 20.47 -1.46
CA ASP A 20 -13.93 19.30 -0.83
C ASP A 20 -13.81 18.08 -1.75
N HIS A 21 -12.63 17.85 -2.32
CA HIS A 21 -12.29 16.64 -3.07
C HIS A 21 -11.72 15.56 -2.15
N ALA A 22 -12.34 15.40 -0.98
CA ALA A 22 -12.14 14.25 -0.12
C ALA A 22 -13.41 13.40 -0.16
N ARG A 23 -13.54 12.52 -1.16
CA ARG A 23 -14.30 11.23 -1.13
C ARG A 23 -14.50 10.66 -2.54
N SER A 24 -13.40 10.25 -3.17
CA SER A 24 -13.39 9.16 -4.15
C SER A 24 -12.08 8.38 -4.03
N GLY A 25 -11.67 8.10 -2.79
CA GLY A 25 -10.74 6.99 -2.56
C GLY A 25 -11.48 5.69 -2.91
N PRO A 26 -10.86 4.75 -3.64
CA PRO A 26 -11.51 3.48 -3.95
C PRO A 26 -12.01 2.85 -2.65
N ASP A 27 -13.27 2.43 -2.65
CA ASP A 27 -13.92 1.78 -1.51
C ASP A 27 -12.96 0.72 -0.91
N PRO A 28 -12.48 0.91 0.32
CA PRO A 28 -11.47 0.04 0.91
C PRO A 28 -12.01 -1.35 1.26
N GLN A 29 -13.31 -1.61 1.05
CA GLN A 29 -13.88 -2.96 1.10
C GLN A 29 -13.74 -3.75 -0.21
N ILE A 30 -13.50 -3.09 -1.35
CA ILE A 30 -13.50 -3.73 -2.68
C ILE A 30 -12.09 -3.75 -3.31
N SER A 31 -11.18 -2.85 -2.89
CA SER A 31 -9.83 -2.84 -3.44
C SER A 31 -8.97 -4.00 -2.88
N PRO A 32 -8.31 -4.80 -3.74
CA PRO A 32 -7.44 -5.87 -3.27
C PRO A 32 -6.33 -5.32 -2.38
N ALA A 33 -6.03 -6.05 -1.31
CA ALA A 33 -4.95 -5.72 -0.39
C ALA A 33 -3.60 -5.57 -1.16
N PRO A 34 -2.68 -4.73 -0.66
CA PRO A 34 -1.56 -4.20 -1.47
C PRO A 34 -0.62 -5.26 -2.04
N GLY A 35 -0.36 -6.35 -1.31
CA GLY A 35 0.44 -7.48 -1.80
C GLY A 35 -0.27 -8.20 -2.94
N THR A 36 -1.55 -8.57 -2.78
CA THR A 36 -2.34 -9.17 -3.87
C THR A 36 -2.45 -8.25 -5.08
N ARG A 37 -2.64 -6.94 -4.85
CA ARG A 37 -2.67 -5.93 -5.92
C ARG A 37 -1.35 -5.86 -6.68
N ALA A 38 -0.22 -5.89 -5.98
CA ALA A 38 1.10 -5.87 -6.61
C ALA A 38 1.34 -7.09 -7.50
N VAL A 39 0.95 -8.30 -7.06
CA VAL A 39 1.07 -9.51 -7.89
C VAL A 39 0.19 -9.41 -9.14
N ARG A 40 -1.06 -8.96 -9.00
CA ARG A 40 -1.96 -8.77 -10.14
C ARG A 40 -1.46 -7.70 -11.12
N ALA A 41 -0.89 -6.61 -10.60
CA ALA A 41 -0.30 -5.57 -11.43
C ALA A 41 0.92 -6.09 -12.22
N ALA A 42 1.75 -6.92 -11.60
CA ALA A 42 2.96 -7.46 -12.22
C ALA A 42 2.68 -8.58 -13.23
N LEU A 43 1.74 -9.49 -12.93
CA LEU A 43 1.48 -10.69 -13.74
C LEU A 43 0.23 -10.58 -14.63
N GLY A 44 -0.59 -9.55 -14.43
CA GLY A 44 -1.95 -9.50 -14.95
C GLY A 44 -2.88 -10.51 -14.27
N GLU A 45 -4.17 -10.42 -14.57
CA GLU A 45 -5.19 -11.28 -13.95
C GLU A 45 -5.01 -12.76 -14.35
N ASN A 46 -4.65 -13.02 -15.62
CA ASN A 46 -4.40 -14.37 -16.12
C ASN A 46 -3.13 -14.98 -15.49
N GLY A 47 -2.05 -14.20 -15.37
CA GLY A 47 -0.82 -14.66 -14.72
C GLY A 47 -1.00 -14.89 -13.23
N TYR A 48 -1.85 -14.10 -12.56
CA TYR A 48 -2.22 -14.34 -11.16
C TYR A 48 -3.02 -15.64 -10.98
N ARG A 49 -3.95 -15.98 -11.87
CA ARG A 49 -4.66 -17.27 -11.85
C ARG A 49 -3.69 -18.43 -12.10
N HIS A 50 -2.86 -18.30 -13.12
CA HIS A 50 -1.89 -19.34 -13.46
C HIS A 50 -0.85 -19.56 -12.35
N LEU A 51 -0.51 -18.52 -11.58
CA LEU A 51 0.35 -18.63 -10.40
C LEU A 51 -0.28 -19.52 -9.31
N ASP A 52 -1.60 -19.44 -9.10
CA ASP A 52 -2.28 -20.31 -8.15
C ASP A 52 -2.30 -21.79 -8.62
N ASP A 53 -2.32 -22.03 -9.94
CA ASP A 53 -2.18 -23.36 -10.54
C ASP A 53 -0.75 -23.90 -10.46
N GLN A 54 0.26 -23.08 -10.81
CA GLN A 54 1.67 -23.47 -10.79
C GLN A 54 2.17 -23.83 -9.40
N ARG A 55 1.62 -23.19 -8.35
CA ARG A 55 1.90 -23.54 -6.95
C ARG A 55 1.53 -24.99 -6.60
N GLN A 56 0.62 -25.62 -7.34
CA GLN A 56 0.27 -27.02 -7.09
C GLN A 56 1.35 -27.99 -7.59
N GLN A 57 2.28 -27.54 -8.45
CA GLN A 57 3.41 -28.31 -8.96
C GLN A 57 4.56 -28.36 -7.94
N ARG A 58 4.29 -28.93 -6.76
CA ARG A 58 5.25 -29.04 -5.66
C ARG A 58 6.51 -29.81 -6.07
N GLY A 59 7.66 -29.41 -5.53
CA GLY A 59 8.94 -30.04 -5.85
C GLY A 59 9.59 -29.56 -7.15
N THR A 60 8.95 -28.64 -7.89
CA THR A 60 9.57 -27.93 -9.01
C THR A 60 10.07 -26.56 -8.55
N ALA A 61 11.19 -26.08 -9.08
CA ALA A 61 11.71 -24.75 -8.74
C ALA A 61 10.69 -23.63 -9.05
N LEU A 62 9.92 -23.77 -10.14
CA LEU A 62 8.88 -22.83 -10.52
C LEU A 62 7.67 -22.87 -9.56
N GLY A 63 7.24 -24.07 -9.15
CA GLY A 63 6.16 -24.24 -8.18
C GLY A 63 6.52 -23.68 -6.80
N GLU A 64 7.77 -23.86 -6.34
CA GLU A 64 8.27 -23.27 -5.10
C GLU A 64 8.36 -21.74 -5.18
N LEU A 65 8.79 -21.19 -6.33
CA LEU A 65 8.78 -19.75 -6.56
C LEU A 65 7.35 -19.18 -6.59
N ALA A 66 6.40 -19.86 -7.23
CA ALA A 66 4.99 -19.49 -7.23
C ALA A 66 4.41 -19.49 -5.80
N ALA A 67 4.75 -20.52 -5.00
CA ALA A 67 4.38 -20.59 -3.59
C ALA A 67 4.96 -19.42 -2.78
N LEU A 68 6.24 -19.09 -3.01
CA LEU A 68 6.92 -18.01 -2.33
C LEU A 68 6.29 -16.65 -2.66
N VAL A 69 6.04 -16.33 -3.94
CA VAL A 69 5.33 -15.11 -4.35
C VAL A 69 3.99 -14.99 -3.61
N ARG A 70 3.21 -16.07 -3.59
CA ARG A 70 1.89 -16.10 -2.95
C ARG A 70 1.96 -15.87 -1.45
N ASN A 71 2.90 -16.51 -0.77
CA ASN A 71 3.08 -16.38 0.67
C ASN A 71 3.58 -14.98 1.05
N THR A 72 4.53 -14.43 0.28
CA THR A 72 5.07 -13.08 0.50
C THR A 72 3.99 -12.02 0.32
N ALA A 73 3.15 -12.15 -0.74
CA ALA A 73 2.02 -11.26 -0.96
C ALA A 73 0.98 -11.34 0.17
N ARG A 74 0.65 -12.55 0.63
CA ARG A 74 -0.28 -12.76 1.76
C ARG A 74 0.24 -12.18 3.07
N GLU A 75 1.54 -12.31 3.35
CA GLU A 75 2.11 -11.72 4.55
C GLU A 75 2.13 -10.18 4.45
N ALA A 76 2.40 -9.61 3.27
CA ALA A 76 2.26 -8.16 3.05
C ALA A 76 0.82 -7.70 3.31
N ASP A 77 -0.18 -8.42 2.80
CA ASP A 77 -1.60 -8.14 3.04
C ASP A 77 -1.96 -8.24 4.53
N ARG A 78 -1.43 -9.26 5.22
CA ARG A 78 -1.63 -9.45 6.66
C ARG A 78 -1.02 -8.31 7.48
N LEU A 79 0.20 -7.89 7.16
CA LEU A 79 0.89 -6.77 7.81
C LEU A 79 0.15 -5.46 7.57
N HIS A 80 -0.31 -5.23 6.34
CA HIS A 80 -1.15 -4.08 6.01
C HIS A 80 -2.45 -4.07 6.83
N GLY A 81 -3.12 -5.23 6.96
CA GLY A 81 -4.30 -5.36 7.81
C GLY A 81 -4.02 -5.06 9.29
N LYS A 82 -2.87 -5.49 9.81
CA LYS A 82 -2.45 -5.16 11.19
C LYS A 82 -2.22 -3.65 11.36
N LEU A 83 -1.51 -3.02 10.42
CA LEU A 83 -1.30 -1.57 10.39
C LEU A 83 -2.62 -0.80 10.41
N ARG A 84 -3.56 -1.18 9.54
CA ARG A 84 -4.88 -0.53 9.48
C ARG A 84 -5.66 -0.65 10.78
N ARG A 85 -5.70 -1.84 11.38
CA ARG A 85 -6.37 -2.04 12.67
C ARG A 85 -5.71 -1.26 13.80
N HIS A 86 -4.39 -1.20 13.81
CA HIS A 86 -3.66 -0.42 14.81
C HIS A 86 -3.94 1.08 14.66
N ALA A 87 -3.86 1.61 13.44
CA ALA A 87 -4.20 3.01 13.16
C ALA A 87 -5.65 3.35 13.54
N ALA A 88 -6.61 2.44 13.26
CA ALA A 88 -8.00 2.63 13.67
C ALA A 88 -8.15 2.68 15.20
N ARG A 89 -7.49 1.78 15.92
CA ARG A 89 -7.51 1.76 17.39
C ARG A 89 -6.85 3.01 17.99
N VAL A 90 -5.74 3.47 17.43
CA VAL A 90 -5.08 4.70 17.88
C VAL A 90 -6.00 5.90 17.68
N ARG A 91 -6.68 5.98 16.52
CA ARG A 91 -7.66 7.02 16.26
C ARG A 91 -8.82 6.99 17.26
N GLU A 92 -9.39 5.82 17.54
CA GLU A 92 -10.45 5.66 18.54
C GLU A 92 -9.99 6.13 19.94
N CYS A 93 -8.80 5.70 20.38
CA CYS A 93 -8.24 6.16 21.65
C CYS A 93 -8.00 7.68 21.68
N LEU A 94 -7.58 8.29 20.56
CA LEU A 94 -7.42 9.74 20.48
C LEU A 94 -8.77 10.47 20.48
N ASP A 95 -9.77 9.95 19.76
CA ASP A 95 -11.13 10.48 19.74
C ASP A 95 -11.74 10.45 21.17
N ASP A 96 -11.50 9.37 21.92
CA ASP A 96 -11.92 9.26 23.33
C ASP A 96 -11.15 10.22 24.26
N THR A 97 -9.83 10.32 24.10
CA THR A 97 -8.98 11.16 24.98
C THR A 97 -9.18 12.66 24.74
N LEU A 98 -9.52 13.04 23.50
CA LEU A 98 -9.79 14.42 23.11
C LEU A 98 -11.27 14.80 23.25
N ASN A 99 -12.12 13.88 23.71
CA ASN A 99 -13.55 14.13 23.89
C ASN A 99 -13.76 15.12 25.05
N PRO A 100 -14.26 16.34 24.79
CA PRO A 100 -14.39 17.41 25.79
C PRO A 100 -15.44 17.12 26.88
N HIS A 101 -16.17 16.02 26.78
CA HIS A 101 -17.18 15.59 27.75
C HIS A 101 -16.68 14.54 28.76
N LEU A 102 -15.46 14.04 28.61
CA LEU A 102 -14.83 13.14 29.57
C LEU A 102 -13.92 13.93 30.53
N ASP A 103 -14.00 13.59 31.82
CA ASP A 103 -13.38 14.33 32.91
C ASP A 103 -11.86 14.50 32.71
N ALA A 104 -11.36 15.71 32.97
CA ALA A 104 -10.02 16.19 32.61
C ALA A 104 -8.90 15.64 33.52
N ALA A 105 -8.97 14.36 33.90
CA ALA A 105 -7.80 13.64 34.39
C ALA A 105 -6.89 13.40 33.19
N PHE A 106 -6.01 14.38 32.95
CA PHE A 106 -4.98 14.40 31.91
C PHE A 106 -4.08 13.14 32.02
N VAL A 107 -4.56 12.00 31.51
CA VAL A 107 -3.69 10.86 31.23
C VAL A 107 -2.63 11.39 30.26
N PRO A 108 -1.33 11.21 30.50
CA PRO A 108 -0.30 11.84 29.68
C PRO A 108 -0.42 11.39 28.22
N VAL A 109 -1.11 12.19 27.41
CA VAL A 109 -1.37 11.96 25.99
C VAL A 109 -0.04 11.76 25.25
N THR A 110 1.02 12.41 25.73
CA THR A 110 2.40 12.24 25.28
C THR A 110 2.93 10.81 25.39
N GLY A 111 2.63 10.07 26.46
CA GLY A 111 3.07 8.68 26.63
C GLY A 111 2.30 7.71 25.73
N LEU A 112 1.02 7.96 25.51
CA LEU A 112 0.18 7.19 24.59
C LEU A 112 0.58 7.45 23.13
N LEU A 113 0.83 8.71 22.75
CA LEU A 113 1.29 9.09 21.42
C LEU A 113 2.70 8.54 21.10
N ALA A 114 3.64 8.61 22.05
CA ALA A 114 4.99 8.09 21.85
C ALA A 114 5.02 6.56 21.67
N SER A 115 4.26 5.82 22.50
CA SER A 115 4.20 4.35 22.40
C SER A 115 3.48 3.88 21.14
N THR A 116 2.38 4.54 20.76
CA THR A 116 1.64 4.22 19.53
C THR A 116 2.37 4.63 18.25
N GLY A 117 3.14 5.73 18.28
CA GLY A 117 4.03 6.12 17.18
C GLY A 117 5.10 5.06 16.92
N HIS A 118 5.80 4.62 17.96
CA HIS A 118 6.86 3.61 17.83
C HIS A 118 6.35 2.27 17.26
N THR A 119 5.19 1.80 17.72
CA THR A 119 4.59 0.55 17.20
C THR A 119 4.10 0.69 15.76
N THR A 120 3.57 1.85 15.40
CA THR A 120 3.15 2.15 14.02
C THR A 120 4.36 2.15 13.08
N ASP A 121 5.44 2.83 13.46
CA ASP A 121 6.67 2.89 12.66
C ASP A 121 7.29 1.51 12.46
N LEU A 122 7.34 0.69 13.52
CA LEU A 122 7.83 -0.68 13.43
C LEU A 122 7.01 -1.51 12.45
N HIS A 123 5.67 -1.41 12.50
CA HIS A 123 4.80 -2.12 11.59
C HIS A 123 4.94 -1.60 10.14
N ALA A 124 5.13 -0.30 9.96
CA ALA A 124 5.32 0.32 8.65
C ALA A 124 6.64 -0.13 8.01
N ALA A 125 7.73 -0.15 8.79
CA ALA A 125 9.03 -0.64 8.33
C ALA A 125 8.97 -2.11 7.90
N ARG A 126 8.32 -2.97 8.69
CA ARG A 126 8.12 -4.39 8.33
C ARG A 126 7.30 -4.55 7.06
N PHE A 127 6.24 -3.76 6.90
CA PHE A 127 5.44 -3.77 5.69
C PHE A 127 6.26 -3.34 4.46
N ALA A 128 7.03 -2.26 4.57
CA ALA A 128 7.90 -1.79 3.49
C ALA A 128 8.95 -2.84 3.11
N GLN A 129 9.59 -3.46 4.09
CA GLN A 129 10.53 -4.56 3.87
C GLN A 129 9.88 -5.73 3.12
N GLN A 130 8.67 -6.13 3.53
CA GLN A 130 7.94 -7.21 2.89
C GLN A 130 7.56 -6.89 1.43
N MET A 131 7.16 -5.64 1.15
CA MET A 131 6.88 -5.18 -0.22
C MET A 131 8.13 -5.19 -1.10
N ASN A 132 9.28 -4.80 -0.56
CA ASN A 132 10.56 -4.88 -1.30
C ASN A 132 10.93 -6.33 -1.61
N GLN A 133 10.73 -7.25 -0.66
CA GLN A 133 10.93 -8.68 -0.90
C GLN A 133 9.97 -9.23 -1.96
N LEU A 134 8.71 -8.78 -1.96
CA LEU A 134 7.73 -9.18 -2.97
C LEU A 134 8.19 -8.80 -4.38
N THR A 135 8.73 -7.60 -4.57
CA THR A 135 9.27 -7.15 -5.85
C THR A 135 10.37 -8.08 -6.36
N LEU A 136 11.36 -8.40 -5.52
CA LEU A 136 12.49 -9.26 -5.89
C LEU A 136 12.05 -10.68 -6.27
N VAL A 137 11.11 -11.26 -5.52
CA VAL A 137 10.59 -12.60 -5.81
C VAL A 137 9.76 -12.60 -7.09
N LEU A 138 8.97 -11.54 -7.35
CA LEU A 138 8.21 -11.39 -8.59
C LEU A 138 9.12 -11.30 -9.81
N GLU A 139 10.20 -10.52 -9.73
CA GLU A 139 11.20 -10.42 -10.80
C GLU A 139 11.84 -11.78 -11.10
N SER A 140 12.20 -12.51 -10.04
CA SER A 140 12.79 -13.86 -10.14
C SER A 140 11.82 -14.86 -10.80
N TYR A 141 10.55 -14.83 -10.39
CA TYR A 141 9.50 -15.68 -10.95
C TYR A 141 9.24 -15.36 -12.43
N GLN A 142 9.15 -14.08 -12.79
CA GLN A 142 8.98 -13.66 -14.18
C GLN A 142 10.19 -14.04 -15.05
N ALA A 143 11.42 -13.94 -14.53
CA ALA A 143 12.61 -14.39 -15.23
C ALA A 143 12.58 -15.91 -15.49
N ALA A 144 12.16 -16.71 -14.50
CA ALA A 144 12.01 -18.15 -14.64
C ALA A 144 10.94 -18.53 -15.68
N LEU A 145 9.81 -17.81 -15.73
CA LEU A 145 8.78 -18.02 -16.75
C LEU A 145 9.31 -17.77 -18.17
N ARG A 146 10.06 -16.68 -18.37
CA ARG A 146 10.68 -16.36 -19.68
C ARG A 146 11.70 -17.42 -20.10
N HIS A 147 12.48 -17.93 -19.15
CA HIS A 147 13.45 -18.99 -19.41
C HIS A 147 12.77 -20.31 -19.77
N ASN A 148 11.70 -20.70 -19.08
CA ASN A 148 10.99 -21.92 -19.43
C ASN A 148 10.34 -21.83 -20.81
N ALA A 149 9.71 -20.70 -21.15
CA ALA A 149 9.10 -20.48 -22.46
C ALA A 149 10.11 -20.60 -23.63
N SER A 150 11.35 -20.11 -23.45
CA SER A 150 12.39 -20.18 -24.49
C SER A 150 13.01 -21.56 -24.66
N VAL A 151 12.91 -22.45 -23.66
CA VAL A 151 13.36 -23.85 -23.74
C VAL A 151 12.34 -24.70 -24.48
N THR A 152 11.04 -24.50 -24.24
CA THR A 152 9.98 -25.22 -24.96
C THR A 152 9.89 -24.85 -26.43
N ASP A 153 10.24 -23.63 -26.82
CA ASP A 153 10.17 -23.17 -28.23
C ASP A 153 11.36 -23.65 -29.10
N ARG A 154 12.38 -24.25 -28.46
CA ARG A 154 13.60 -24.77 -29.12
C ARG A 154 13.64 -26.30 -29.21
N SER A 155 12.66 -27.00 -28.67
CA SER A 155 12.57 -28.48 -28.64
C SER A 155 11.50 -28.96 -29.61
#